data_AF-A0A7R9QL06-F1
#
_entry.id   AF-A0A7R9QL06-F1
#
_cell.length_a   1.000
_cell.length_b   1.000
_cell.length_c   1.000
_cell.angle_alpha   90.00
_cell.angle_beta   90.00
_cell.angle_gamma   90.00
#
_symmetry.space_group_name_H-M   'P 1'
#
loop_
_entity.id
_entity.type
_entity.pdbx_description
1 polymer ?
#
loop_
_entity_poly.entity_id
_entity_poly.type
_entity_poly.pdbx_seq_one_letter_code
_entity_poly.pdbx_strand_id
1 'polypeptide(L)'
;MRTFGERPTAFQLEENGDYYYIGSEVGNYMRMFRGSLYKRYPSLWRRMVSVEERKRINTIGLGPHSLATNITLLKASEVDEIFDGRDEKYKAVSISSEPLVQRFETLSADMKETKSKRSNWIPTLPNSSHHLDAVPCSTPISRSRICHKKVRTFPLLYDDLDPALIHENASQTEVLVPVRLDMEIEGHKLRDTFTWNKN
;
A
#
# COMPACT_ATOMS: atom_id res chain seq x y z
N MET A 1 -2.72 -11.56 9.70
CA MET A 1 -3.92 -11.46 8.84
C MET A 1 -4.91 -10.49 9.48
N ARG A 2 -5.42 -9.47 8.77
CA ARG A 2 -6.39 -8.51 9.35
C ARG A 2 -7.80 -9.05 9.12
N THR A 3 -8.48 -9.44 10.20
CA THR A 3 -9.87 -9.90 10.19
C THR A 3 -10.80 -8.81 10.73
N PHE A 4 -12.09 -8.88 10.41
CA PHE A 4 -13.05 -7.82 10.71
C PHE A 4 -14.44 -8.38 11.04
N GLY A 5 -15.01 -7.93 12.16
CA GLY A 5 -16.32 -8.39 12.61
C GLY A 5 -16.28 -9.74 13.31
N GLU A 6 -17.45 -10.37 13.46
CA GLU A 6 -17.58 -11.70 14.06
C GLU A 6 -17.06 -12.77 13.10
N ARG A 7 -16.37 -13.78 13.65
CA ARG A 7 -15.88 -14.91 12.85
C ARG A 7 -17.09 -15.70 12.33
N PRO A 8 -17.14 -16.02 11.02
CA PRO A 8 -18.21 -16.84 10.47
C PRO A 8 -18.34 -18.17 11.21
N THR A 9 -19.57 -18.68 11.31
CA THR A 9 -19.86 -19.95 11.98
C THR A 9 -19.86 -21.08 10.96
N ALA A 10 -19.09 -22.13 11.22
CA ALA A 10 -19.10 -23.33 10.38
C ALA A 10 -20.39 -24.10 10.65
N PHE A 11 -20.98 -24.65 9.60
CA PHE A 11 -22.20 -25.45 9.71
C PHE A 11 -22.10 -26.74 8.91
N GLN A 12 -22.87 -27.72 9.31
CA GLN A 12 -22.94 -29.02 8.66
C GLN A 12 -24.25 -29.10 7.86
N LEU A 13 -24.18 -29.64 6.64
CA LEU A 13 -25.37 -29.84 5.81
C LEU A 13 -26.00 -31.22 6.00
N GLU A 14 -25.22 -32.22 6.40
CA GLU A 14 -25.62 -33.61 6.61
C GLU A 14 -25.11 -34.07 7.98
N GLU A 15 -25.83 -34.95 8.70
CA GLU A 15 -25.52 -35.31 10.10
C GLU A 15 -24.11 -35.90 10.31
N ASN A 16 -23.50 -36.50 9.29
CA ASN A 16 -22.11 -37.00 9.31
C ASN A 16 -21.25 -36.42 8.17
N GLY A 17 -21.67 -35.28 7.62
CA GLY A 17 -20.99 -34.63 6.50
C GLY A 17 -19.86 -33.69 6.91
N ASP A 18 -19.19 -33.14 5.91
CA ASP A 18 -18.18 -32.10 6.10
C ASP A 18 -18.80 -30.78 6.62
N TYR A 19 -17.98 -29.99 7.31
CA TYR A 19 -18.32 -28.63 7.71
C TYR A 19 -18.03 -27.64 6.58
N TYR A 20 -18.91 -26.64 6.44
CA TYR A 20 -18.83 -25.62 5.41
C TYR A 20 -19.00 -24.22 5.99
N TYR A 21 -18.48 -23.24 5.23
CA TYR A 21 -18.73 -21.82 5.43
C TYR A 21 -19.47 -21.21 4.24
N ILE A 22 -20.22 -20.14 4.50
CA ILE A 22 -20.78 -19.29 3.45
C ILE A 22 -19.68 -18.38 2.91
N GLY A 23 -19.39 -18.45 1.62
CA GLY A 23 -18.30 -17.69 0.98
C GLY A 23 -18.44 -16.17 1.11
N SER A 24 -19.67 -15.64 1.14
CA SER A 24 -19.89 -14.21 1.36
C SER A 24 -19.55 -13.75 2.78
N GLU A 25 -19.74 -14.61 3.79
CA GLU A 25 -19.38 -14.29 5.18
C GLU A 25 -17.87 -14.30 5.36
N VAL A 26 -17.20 -15.32 4.84
CA VAL A 26 -15.73 -15.40 4.83
C VAL A 26 -15.12 -14.22 4.08
N GLY A 27 -15.68 -13.88 2.92
CA GLY A 27 -15.27 -12.70 2.15
C GLY A 27 -15.44 -11.40 2.94
N ASN A 28 -16.56 -11.24 3.65
CA ASN A 28 -16.80 -10.07 4.49
C ASN A 28 -15.81 -9.99 5.66
N TYR A 29 -15.63 -11.11 6.37
CA TYR A 29 -14.73 -11.23 7.52
C TYR A 29 -13.27 -10.89 7.18
N MET A 30 -12.82 -11.29 5.99
CA MET A 30 -11.46 -10.99 5.51
C MET A 30 -11.35 -9.70 4.67
N ARG A 31 -12.44 -8.93 4.54
CA ARG A 31 -12.57 -7.75 3.64
C ARG A 31 -12.18 -8.03 2.18
N MET A 32 -12.43 -9.23 1.72
CA MET A 32 -12.27 -9.64 0.33
C MET A 32 -13.60 -9.65 -0.40
N PHE A 33 -14.02 -8.48 -0.82
CA PHE A 33 -15.29 -8.26 -1.50
C PHE A 33 -15.23 -8.60 -2.99
N ARG A 34 -16.41 -8.78 -3.60
CA ARG A 34 -16.61 -8.85 -5.06
C ARG A 34 -15.71 -9.90 -5.76
N GLY A 35 -15.56 -11.06 -5.13
CA GLY A 35 -14.79 -12.17 -5.68
C GLY A 35 -13.27 -12.04 -5.54
N SER A 36 -12.75 -11.00 -4.85
CA SER A 36 -11.32 -10.91 -4.56
C SER A 36 -10.81 -12.08 -3.72
N LEU A 37 -11.67 -12.69 -2.88
CA LEU A 37 -11.38 -13.95 -2.17
C LEU A 37 -10.96 -15.05 -3.15
N TYR A 38 -11.76 -15.25 -4.20
CA TYR A 38 -11.55 -16.29 -5.20
C TYR A 38 -10.40 -15.97 -6.16
N LYS A 39 -10.12 -14.68 -6.39
CA LYS A 39 -8.97 -14.24 -7.20
C LYS A 39 -7.66 -14.44 -6.44
N ARG A 40 -7.67 -14.20 -5.13
CA ARG A 40 -6.50 -14.40 -4.26
C ARG A 40 -6.21 -15.87 -4.02
N TYR A 41 -7.27 -16.68 -3.90
CA TYR A 41 -7.17 -18.12 -3.66
C TYR A 41 -7.85 -18.91 -4.79
N PRO A 42 -7.21 -19.04 -5.97
CA PRO A 42 -7.82 -19.74 -7.10
C PRO A 42 -7.97 -21.25 -6.83
N SER A 43 -7.11 -21.84 -6.01
CA SER A 43 -7.15 -23.27 -5.65
C SER A 43 -8.10 -23.57 -4.47
N LEU A 44 -8.82 -22.57 -3.96
CA LEU A 44 -9.80 -22.76 -2.90
C LEU A 44 -11.03 -23.49 -3.43
N TRP A 45 -11.40 -24.59 -2.77
CA TRP A 45 -12.58 -25.34 -3.12
C TRP A 45 -13.82 -24.48 -2.89
N ARG A 46 -14.70 -24.46 -3.90
CA ARG A 46 -15.97 -23.77 -3.83
C ARG A 46 -17.01 -24.47 -4.69
N ARG A 47 -18.26 -24.47 -4.24
CA ARG A 47 -19.40 -24.85 -5.08
C ARG A 47 -20.65 -24.04 -4.79
N MET A 48 -21.57 -24.05 -5.73
CA MET A 48 -22.91 -23.50 -5.52
C MET A 48 -23.76 -24.47 -4.68
N VAL A 49 -24.56 -23.90 -3.78
CA VAL A 49 -25.53 -24.63 -2.95
C VAL A 49 -26.68 -25.18 -3.82
N SER A 50 -27.13 -26.41 -3.57
CA SER A 50 -28.30 -26.99 -4.24
C SER A 50 -29.64 -26.43 -3.69
N VAL A 51 -30.76 -26.72 -4.36
CA VAL A 51 -32.08 -26.23 -3.89
C VAL A 51 -32.46 -26.86 -2.54
N GLU A 52 -32.12 -28.13 -2.33
CA GLU A 52 -32.39 -28.90 -1.12
C GLU A 52 -31.55 -28.37 0.07
N GLU A 53 -30.27 -28.14 -0.17
CA GLU A 53 -29.34 -27.61 0.82
C GLU A 53 -29.70 -26.19 1.24
N ARG A 54 -30.18 -25.39 0.29
CA ARG A 54 -30.69 -24.05 0.57
C ARG A 54 -31.85 -24.08 1.56
N LYS A 55 -32.77 -25.05 1.45
CA LYS A 55 -33.86 -25.20 2.43
C LYS A 55 -33.29 -25.47 3.83
N ARG A 56 -32.28 -26.33 3.94
CA ARG A 56 -31.61 -26.62 5.23
C ARG A 56 -30.90 -25.38 5.80
N ILE A 57 -30.14 -24.64 4.99
CA ILE A 57 -29.46 -23.41 5.42
C ILE A 57 -30.47 -22.39 5.96
N ASN A 58 -31.62 -22.24 5.30
CA ASN A 58 -32.70 -21.37 5.76
C ASN A 58 -33.32 -21.85 7.08
N THR A 59 -33.43 -23.18 7.30
CA THR A 59 -33.92 -23.74 8.57
C THR A 59 -32.93 -23.52 9.72
N ILE A 60 -31.63 -23.62 9.45
CA ILE A 60 -30.58 -23.43 10.47
C ILE A 60 -30.49 -21.94 10.90
N GLY A 61 -30.94 -21.01 10.06
CA GLY A 61 -31.01 -19.59 10.42
C GLY A 61 -29.64 -18.91 10.50
N LEU A 62 -28.75 -19.22 9.54
CA LEU A 62 -27.35 -18.75 9.49
C LEU A 62 -27.22 -17.28 9.04
N GLY A 63 -27.97 -16.38 9.66
CA GLY A 63 -27.87 -14.94 9.42
C GLY A 63 -28.35 -14.46 8.04
N PRO A 64 -28.18 -13.17 7.72
CA PRO A 64 -28.71 -12.53 6.51
C PRO A 64 -28.15 -13.12 5.20
N HIS A 65 -26.94 -13.68 5.25
CA HIS A 65 -26.26 -14.24 4.09
C HIS A 65 -26.86 -15.56 3.61
N SER A 66 -27.67 -16.23 4.45
CA SER A 66 -28.50 -17.38 4.05
C SER A 66 -29.59 -17.02 3.04
N LEU A 67 -30.06 -15.76 3.01
CA LEU A 67 -31.17 -15.31 2.17
C LEU A 67 -30.73 -14.95 0.73
N ALA A 68 -29.43 -14.98 0.45
CA ALA A 68 -28.89 -14.57 -0.85
C ALA A 68 -29.29 -15.53 -1.98
N THR A 69 -29.59 -14.99 -3.16
CA THR A 69 -29.96 -15.79 -4.34
C THR A 69 -28.87 -16.78 -4.73
N ASN A 70 -27.60 -16.36 -4.65
CA ASN A 70 -26.44 -17.15 -5.03
C ASN A 70 -25.55 -17.37 -3.81
N ILE A 71 -25.60 -18.57 -3.25
CA ILE A 71 -24.79 -18.97 -2.09
C ILE A 71 -23.69 -19.91 -2.57
N THR A 72 -22.45 -19.57 -2.21
CA THR A 72 -21.27 -20.38 -2.47
C THR A 72 -20.80 -20.99 -1.15
N LEU A 73 -20.58 -22.30 -1.14
CA LEU A 73 -19.99 -23.03 -0.01
C LEU A 73 -18.48 -23.11 -0.16
N LEU A 74 -17.80 -23.01 0.97
CA LEU A 74 -16.38 -23.26 1.13
C LEU A 74 -16.18 -24.36 2.16
N LYS A 75 -15.20 -25.25 1.97
CA LYS A 75 -14.87 -26.26 2.97
C LYS A 75 -14.27 -25.62 4.21
N ALA A 76 -14.76 -25.99 5.39
CA ALA A 76 -14.28 -25.43 6.65
C ALA A 76 -12.79 -25.70 6.85
N SER A 77 -12.33 -26.91 6.53
CA SER A 77 -10.92 -27.30 6.64
C SER A 77 -9.97 -26.37 5.87
N GLU A 78 -10.37 -25.92 4.69
CA GLU A 78 -9.53 -25.04 3.86
C GLU A 78 -9.56 -23.59 4.36
N VAL A 79 -10.74 -23.12 4.78
CA VAL A 79 -10.92 -21.77 5.31
C VAL A 79 -10.23 -21.59 6.66
N ASP A 80 -10.28 -22.59 7.54
CA ASP A 80 -9.63 -22.53 8.84
C ASP A 80 -8.11 -22.48 8.72
N GLU A 81 -7.52 -23.23 7.77
CA GLU A 81 -6.10 -23.11 7.47
C GLU A 81 -5.73 -21.71 6.95
N ILE A 82 -6.63 -21.07 6.19
CA ILE A 82 -6.45 -19.68 5.75
C ILE A 82 -6.49 -18.74 6.96
N PHE A 83 -7.42 -18.94 7.88
CA PHE A 83 -7.51 -18.16 9.12
C PHE A 83 -6.26 -18.31 10.00
N ASP A 84 -5.67 -19.51 10.04
CA ASP A 84 -4.42 -19.80 10.74
C ASP A 84 -3.17 -19.24 10.02
N GLY A 85 -3.31 -18.66 8.83
CA GLY A 85 -2.21 -18.12 8.04
C GLY A 85 -1.42 -19.16 7.25
N ARG A 86 -1.93 -20.39 7.13
CA ARG A 86 -1.35 -21.48 6.30
C ARG A 86 -1.96 -21.46 4.89
N ASP A 87 -2.02 -20.28 4.29
CA ASP A 87 -2.79 -20.02 3.07
C ASP A 87 -1.98 -20.12 1.76
N GLU A 88 -0.67 -20.36 1.85
CA GLU A 88 0.26 -20.41 0.71
C GLU A 88 -0.16 -21.42 -0.37
N LYS A 89 -0.63 -22.61 0.02
CA LYS A 89 -1.06 -23.65 -0.94
C LYS A 89 -2.31 -23.29 -1.74
N TYR A 90 -3.09 -22.32 -1.26
CA TYR A 90 -4.31 -21.87 -1.92
C TYR A 90 -4.09 -20.65 -2.81
N LYS A 91 -3.01 -19.88 -2.55
CA LYS A 91 -2.56 -18.81 -3.44
C LYS A 91 -1.98 -19.43 -4.71
N ALA A 92 -2.18 -18.78 -5.85
CA ALA A 92 -1.48 -19.21 -7.06
C ALA A 92 0.03 -19.12 -6.85
N VAL A 93 0.69 -20.27 -6.77
CA VAL A 93 2.07 -20.39 -7.24
C VAL A 93 1.99 -20.16 -8.74
N SER A 94 2.82 -19.26 -9.27
CA SER A 94 3.09 -19.14 -10.71
C SER A 94 3.72 -20.43 -11.24
N ILE A 95 2.92 -21.49 -11.35
CA ILE A 95 3.23 -22.68 -12.12
C ILE A 95 2.75 -22.37 -13.53
N SER A 96 3.71 -21.93 -14.33
CA SER A 96 3.65 -21.95 -15.79
C SER A 96 3.47 -23.39 -16.25
N SER A 97 2.24 -23.77 -16.56
CA SER A 97 1.95 -24.89 -17.45
C SER A 97 0.73 -24.50 -18.27
N GLU A 98 0.99 -23.86 -19.41
CA GLU A 98 0.01 -23.52 -20.43
C GLU A 98 -0.62 -24.78 -21.04
N PRO A 99 -1.84 -24.70 -21.59
CA PRO A 99 -1.91 -24.50 -23.03
C PRO A 99 -2.86 -23.39 -23.49
N LEU A 100 -2.41 -22.77 -24.58
CA LEU A 100 -2.97 -21.66 -25.33
C LEU A 100 -4.35 -21.99 -25.94
N VAL A 101 -5.41 -21.41 -25.39
CA VAL A 101 -6.64 -21.14 -26.17
C VAL A 101 -7.35 -19.94 -25.54
N GLN A 102 -7.75 -19.00 -26.40
CA GLN A 102 -8.48 -17.74 -26.08
C GLN A 102 -7.64 -16.61 -25.48
N ARG A 103 -6.70 -16.11 -26.29
CA ARG A 103 -6.12 -14.77 -26.12
C ARG A 103 -6.11 -13.97 -27.43
N PHE A 104 -7.26 -13.96 -28.10
CA PHE A 104 -7.57 -12.98 -29.14
C PHE A 104 -8.93 -12.36 -28.81
N GLU A 105 -9.01 -11.05 -28.94
CA GLU A 105 -10.13 -10.16 -28.57
C GLU A 105 -10.11 -9.67 -27.11
N THR A 106 -9.26 -8.67 -26.86
CA THR A 106 -9.65 -7.36 -26.30
C THR A 106 -8.37 -6.55 -26.04
N LEU A 107 -7.79 -5.98 -27.09
CA LEU A 107 -6.79 -4.91 -26.98
C LEU A 107 -7.22 -3.78 -27.91
N SER A 108 -8.26 -3.05 -27.49
CA SER A 108 -8.68 -1.82 -28.14
C SER A 108 -9.63 -1.06 -27.22
N ALA A 109 -9.10 -0.18 -26.37
CA ALA A 109 -9.73 1.08 -25.99
C ALA A 109 -8.88 1.78 -24.92
N ASP A 110 -8.90 3.11 -24.97
CA ASP A 110 -8.48 4.06 -23.93
C ASP A 110 -7.00 4.50 -23.91
N MET A 111 -6.59 5.12 -25.02
CA MET A 111 -5.79 6.35 -24.93
C MET A 111 -6.64 7.52 -25.42
N LYS A 112 -6.95 8.46 -24.51
CA LYS A 112 -7.54 9.75 -24.86
C LYS A 112 -6.66 10.89 -24.35
N GLU A 113 -6.44 11.81 -25.28
CA GLU A 113 -5.57 12.99 -25.27
C GLU A 113 -5.73 13.91 -24.06
N THR A 114 -4.66 14.61 -23.70
CA THR A 114 -4.78 15.95 -23.09
C THR A 114 -3.78 16.91 -23.73
N LYS A 115 -4.33 18.08 -24.06
CA LYS A 115 -3.89 19.08 -25.03
C LYS A 115 -2.67 19.87 -24.57
N SER A 116 -1.76 20.12 -25.51
CA SER A 116 -0.56 20.96 -25.38
C SER A 116 -0.89 22.44 -25.15
N LYS A 117 -0.13 23.10 -24.25
CA LYS A 117 0.10 24.55 -24.26
C LYS A 117 1.58 24.82 -24.00
N ARG A 118 2.24 25.49 -24.95
CA ARG A 118 3.59 26.07 -24.84
C ARG A 118 3.60 27.23 -23.84
N SER A 119 4.71 27.40 -23.12
CA SER A 119 5.13 28.67 -22.54
C SER A 119 6.67 28.69 -22.42
N ASN A 120 7.29 29.59 -23.18
CA ASN A 120 8.72 29.94 -23.16
C ASN A 120 8.97 30.94 -22.03
N TRP A 121 9.92 30.67 -21.11
CA TRP A 121 10.59 31.70 -20.31
C TRP A 121 12.01 31.25 -19.94
N ILE A 122 13.01 31.83 -20.60
CA ILE A 122 14.42 31.76 -20.21
C ILE A 122 14.75 33.09 -19.51
N PRO A 123 15.35 33.11 -18.31
CA PRO A 123 15.87 34.35 -17.73
C PRO A 123 17.29 34.63 -18.22
N THR A 124 17.53 35.87 -18.65
CA THR A 124 18.85 36.43 -18.98
C THR A 124 19.68 36.71 -17.72
N LEU A 125 20.94 36.27 -17.73
CA LEU A 125 21.94 36.58 -16.69
C LEU A 125 22.41 38.05 -16.79
N PRO A 126 22.53 38.80 -15.67
CA PRO A 126 23.25 40.06 -15.67
C PRO A 126 24.75 39.84 -15.49
N ASN A 127 25.50 40.44 -16.41
CA ASN A 127 26.94 40.63 -16.35
C ASN A 127 27.27 41.69 -15.28
N SER A 128 28.05 41.32 -14.26
CA SER A 128 28.83 42.30 -13.49
C SER A 128 30.10 41.67 -12.94
N SER A 129 31.23 42.05 -13.54
CA SER A 129 32.56 41.94 -12.97
C SER A 129 32.63 42.73 -11.66
N HIS A 130 32.81 42.05 -10.52
CA HIS A 130 33.27 42.70 -9.30
C HIS A 130 34.51 41.95 -8.79
N HIS A 131 35.63 42.66 -8.85
CA HIS A 131 36.98 42.17 -8.62
C HIS A 131 37.29 42.12 -7.12
N LEU A 132 37.97 41.03 -6.73
CA LEU A 132 38.84 40.81 -5.57
C LEU A 132 38.46 41.53 -4.26
N ASP A 133 37.67 40.84 -3.42
CA ASP A 133 37.94 40.67 -1.98
C ASP A 133 36.92 39.71 -1.35
N ALA A 134 37.40 38.76 -0.55
CA ALA A 134 36.59 37.76 0.14
C ALA A 134 36.01 38.34 1.44
N VAL A 135 34.97 39.15 1.31
CA VAL A 135 34.06 39.49 2.42
C VAL A 135 32.64 39.34 1.87
N PRO A 136 31.71 38.67 2.57
CA PRO A 136 30.35 38.55 2.09
C PRO A 136 29.72 39.96 2.04
N CYS A 137 29.68 40.56 0.85
CA CYS A 137 28.88 41.73 0.60
C CYS A 137 27.43 41.27 0.72
N SER A 138 26.81 41.61 1.85
CA SER A 138 25.40 41.30 2.09
C SER A 138 24.59 41.87 0.93
N THR A 139 23.97 41.00 0.14
CA THR A 139 23.07 41.38 -0.94
C THR A 139 22.11 42.46 -0.43
N PRO A 140 22.01 43.65 -1.07
CA PRO A 140 21.07 44.66 -0.62
C PRO A 140 19.65 44.12 -0.80
N ILE A 141 19.00 43.80 0.32
CA ILE A 141 17.60 43.39 0.35
C ILE A 141 16.76 44.59 -0.11
N SER A 142 16.04 44.42 -1.21
CA SER A 142 15.07 45.40 -1.71
C SER A 142 14.08 45.75 -0.59
N ARG A 143 14.09 47.00 -0.13
CA ARG A 143 13.12 47.52 0.85
C ARG A 143 11.96 48.19 0.13
N SER A 144 11.31 47.46 -0.78
CA SER A 144 9.94 47.82 -1.17
C SER A 144 9.06 47.66 0.07
N ARG A 145 8.78 48.76 0.77
CA ARG A 145 7.94 48.78 1.97
C ARG A 145 6.50 48.48 1.57
N ILE A 146 6.10 47.21 1.59
CA ILE A 146 4.71 46.86 1.83
C ILE A 146 4.50 46.87 3.34
N CYS A 147 3.95 47.99 3.82
CA CYS A 147 3.59 48.21 5.21
C CYS A 147 2.41 47.31 5.59
N HIS A 148 2.68 46.21 6.29
CA HIS A 148 1.73 45.59 7.21
C HIS A 148 2.45 45.34 8.54
N LYS A 149 1.80 45.71 9.64
CA LYS A 149 2.35 45.70 11.00
C LYS A 149 3.01 44.34 11.30
N LYS A 150 4.31 44.31 11.54
CA LYS A 150 5.04 43.10 11.91
C LYS A 150 4.65 42.70 13.33
N VAL A 151 3.69 41.79 13.48
CA VAL A 151 3.54 41.02 14.71
C VAL A 151 4.83 40.20 14.86
N ARG A 152 5.48 40.27 16.02
CA ARG A 152 6.62 39.40 16.36
C ARG A 152 6.08 38.00 16.61
N THR A 153 5.71 37.30 15.55
CA THR A 153 5.54 35.85 15.62
C THR A 153 6.94 35.27 15.66
N PHE A 154 7.32 34.68 16.80
CA PHE A 154 8.45 33.77 16.83
C PHE A 154 8.24 32.76 15.69
N PRO A 155 9.27 32.40 14.91
CA PRO A 155 9.14 31.37 13.91
C PRO A 155 8.72 30.10 14.65
N LEU A 156 7.44 29.77 14.59
CA LEU A 156 6.97 28.44 14.89
C LEU A 156 7.56 27.61 13.76
N LEU A 157 8.71 27.00 14.02
CA LEU A 157 9.22 25.90 13.22
C LEU A 157 8.19 24.79 13.44
N TYR A 158 7.15 24.78 12.61
CA TYR A 158 6.30 23.61 12.50
C TYR A 158 7.20 22.52 11.96
N ASP A 159 7.52 21.57 12.84
CA ASP A 159 8.14 20.33 12.43
C ASP A 159 7.06 19.55 11.68
N ASP A 160 7.02 19.73 10.36
CA ASP A 160 6.08 19.06 9.46
C ASP A 160 6.45 17.57 9.24
N LEU A 161 7.39 17.03 10.02
CA LEU A 161 7.73 15.61 10.00
C LEU A 161 6.57 14.78 10.57
N ASP A 162 6.18 13.74 9.85
CA ASP A 162 5.14 12.78 10.30
C ASP A 162 5.62 12.07 11.58
N PRO A 163 4.92 12.24 12.73
CA PRO A 163 5.29 11.58 13.97
C PRO A 163 5.38 10.05 13.84
N ALA A 164 4.58 9.44 12.95
CA ALA A 164 4.62 8.00 12.72
C ALA A 164 5.99 7.57 12.15
N LEU A 165 6.55 8.33 11.21
CA LEU A 165 7.86 8.05 10.62
C LEU A 165 8.99 8.22 11.64
N ILE A 166 8.89 9.22 12.52
CA ILE A 166 9.88 9.43 13.60
C ILE A 166 9.89 8.22 14.53
N HIS A 167 8.72 7.77 14.97
CA HIS A 167 8.60 6.61 15.86
C HIS A 167 9.04 5.31 15.17
N GLU A 168 8.68 5.10 13.91
CA GLU A 168 9.11 3.94 13.13
C GLU A 168 10.64 3.91 12.99
N ASN A 169 11.25 5.04 12.60
CA ASN A 169 12.71 5.15 12.48
C ASN A 169 13.43 4.92 13.82
N ALA A 170 12.93 5.53 14.91
CA ALA A 170 13.50 5.36 16.25
C ALA A 170 13.35 3.93 16.80
N SER A 171 12.41 3.13 16.28
CA SER A 171 12.21 1.74 16.68
C SER A 171 13.16 0.75 15.98
N GLN A 172 13.88 1.19 14.95
CA GLN A 172 14.84 0.35 14.25
C GLN A 172 16.07 0.12 15.14
N THR A 173 16.67 -1.07 15.03
CA THR A 173 17.90 -1.38 15.78
C THR A 173 19.07 -0.56 15.22
N GLU A 174 19.85 0.07 16.08
CA GLU A 174 21.01 0.85 15.66
C GLU A 174 22.14 -0.08 15.18
N VAL A 175 22.63 0.14 13.96
CA VAL A 175 23.76 -0.59 13.38
C VAL A 175 24.81 0.43 12.96
N LEU A 176 25.68 0.75 13.91
CA LEU A 176 26.74 1.73 13.75
C LEU A 176 27.88 1.21 12.88
N VAL A 177 28.18 1.92 11.79
CA VAL A 177 29.31 1.64 10.88
C VAL A 177 30.31 2.79 10.90
N PRO A 178 31.62 2.51 10.96
CA PRO A 178 32.63 3.56 10.91
C PRO A 178 32.75 4.14 9.49
N VAL A 179 32.84 5.45 9.37
CA VAL A 179 32.99 6.20 8.12
C VAL A 179 34.24 7.08 8.22
N ARG A 180 35.06 7.06 7.17
CA ARG A 180 36.24 7.92 7.04
C ARG A 180 36.18 8.69 5.72
N LEU A 181 36.26 10.01 5.81
CA LEU A 181 36.38 10.90 4.66
C LEU A 181 37.83 11.33 4.51
N ASP A 182 38.38 11.22 3.30
CA ASP A 182 39.68 11.77 2.91
C ASP A 182 39.55 12.26 1.47
N MET A 183 38.96 13.45 1.33
CA MET A 183 38.65 14.06 0.05
C MET A 183 39.50 15.30 -0.17
N GLU A 184 39.93 15.51 -1.41
CA GLU A 184 40.60 16.73 -1.84
C GLU A 184 39.97 17.21 -3.15
N ILE A 185 39.35 18.39 -3.13
CA ILE A 185 38.69 19.00 -4.29
C ILE A 185 39.19 20.43 -4.42
N GLU A 186 39.79 20.77 -5.56
CA GLU A 186 40.31 22.12 -5.85
C GLU A 186 41.25 22.64 -4.74
N GLY A 187 42.10 21.76 -4.20
CA GLY A 187 43.03 22.08 -3.11
C GLY A 187 42.40 22.17 -1.71
N HIS A 188 41.08 22.04 -1.58
CA HIS A 188 40.39 21.98 -0.30
C HIS A 188 40.34 20.53 0.20
N LYS A 189 40.87 20.30 1.39
CA LYS A 189 40.95 18.97 2.03
C LYS A 189 39.85 18.82 3.06
N LEU A 190 39.02 17.77 2.91
CA LEU A 190 38.06 17.33 3.92
C LEU A 190 38.51 15.97 4.45
N ARG A 191 38.99 15.96 5.69
CA ARG A 191 39.40 14.76 6.41
C ARG A 191 38.57 14.61 7.67
N ASP A 192 37.83 13.51 7.77
CA ASP A 192 36.96 13.26 8.91
C ASP A 192 36.86 11.76 9.23
N THR A 193 36.51 11.43 10.47
CA THR A 193 36.24 10.07 10.92
C THR A 193 35.11 10.09 11.94
N PHE A 194 33.99 9.46 11.58
CA PHE A 194 32.78 9.40 12.40
C PHE A 194 32.13 8.03 12.29
N THR A 195 31.05 7.83 13.04
CA THR A 195 30.24 6.60 12.99
C THR A 195 28.83 6.96 12.57
N TRP A 196 28.20 6.15 11.72
CA TRP A 196 26.88 6.40 11.17
C TRP A 196 25.97 5.19 11.37
N ASN A 197 24.71 5.41 11.76
CA ASN A 197 23.72 4.34 11.81
C ASN A 197 23.30 3.96 10.38
N LYS A 198 23.50 2.69 10.02
CA LYS A 198 23.18 2.15 8.69
C LYS A 198 21.67 2.17 8.38
N ASN A 199 20.85 1.98 9.40
CA ASN A 199 19.39 1.84 9.29
C ASN A 199 18.72 3.20 9.42
#